data_AF-A0A2M8E3V0-F1
#
_entry.id   AF-A0A2M8E3V0-F1
#
_cell.length_a   1.000
_cell.length_b   1.000
_cell.length_c   1.000
_cell.angle_alpha   90.00
_cell.angle_beta   90.00
_cell.angle_gamma   90.00
#
_symmetry.space_group_name_H-M   'P 1'
#
loop_
_entity.id
_entity.type
_entity.pdbx_description
1 polymer ?
#
loop_
_entity_poly.entity_id
_entity_poly.type
_entity_poly.pdbx_seq_one_letter_code
_entity_poly.pdbx_strand_id
1 'polypeptide(L)'
;MNVNKTALPRSLGSDMSRVDAHTLQAQDYKDLPELTEEMLARAKVNKGGRPLSANPRKLISLRLPADVIERWKATGAGWQTRMADRLSQV
;
A
#
# COMPACT_ATOMS: atom_id res chain seq x y z
N MET A 1 10.82 23.65 -7.86
CA MET A 1 9.66 23.31 -8.73
C MET A 1 9.10 21.96 -8.27
N ASN A 2 8.10 21.96 -7.40
CA ASN A 2 7.47 20.70 -6.97
C ASN A 2 6.37 20.34 -7.96
N VAL A 3 6.57 19.25 -8.71
CA VAL A 3 5.54 18.70 -9.58
C VAL A 3 4.49 17.99 -8.72
N ASN A 4 3.41 18.69 -8.39
CA ASN A 4 2.19 18.09 -7.87
C ASN A 4 1.57 17.23 -8.98
N LYS A 5 2.08 16.02 -9.17
CA LYS A 5 1.49 15.05 -10.09
C LYS A 5 0.20 14.56 -9.46
N THR A 6 -0.93 15.14 -9.86
CA THR A 6 -2.27 14.71 -9.45
C THR A 6 -2.38 13.21 -9.70
N ALA A 7 -2.45 12.42 -8.63
CA ALA A 7 -2.71 11.00 -8.74
C ALA A 7 -4.02 10.82 -9.52
N LEU A 8 -4.01 9.93 -10.52
CA LEU A 8 -5.23 9.56 -11.25
C LEU A 8 -6.34 9.21 -10.25
N PRO A 9 -7.62 9.51 -10.57
CA PRO A 9 -8.74 9.14 -9.70
C PRO A 9 -8.73 7.63 -9.43
N ARG A 10 -9.05 7.22 -8.20
CA ARG A 10 -9.01 5.82 -7.74
C ARG A 10 -10.12 4.94 -8.33
N SER A 11 -10.92 5.45 -9.27
CA SER A 11 -12.00 4.72 -9.92
C SER A 11 -11.53 4.19 -11.26
N LEU A 12 -11.59 2.86 -11.44
CA LEU A 12 -11.57 2.29 -12.78
C LEU A 12 -12.79 2.82 -13.55
N GLY A 13 -12.59 3.32 -14.77
CA GLY A 13 -13.70 3.68 -15.68
C GLY A 13 -14.45 2.47 -16.25
N SER A 14 -14.08 1.26 -15.83
CA SER A 14 -14.70 0.00 -16.21
C SER A 14 -15.90 -0.28 -15.29
N ASP A 15 -17.00 -0.74 -15.89
CA ASP A 15 -18.14 -1.29 -15.15
C ASP A 15 -17.75 -2.64 -14.54
N MET A 16 -17.40 -2.61 -13.25
CA MET A 16 -16.98 -3.80 -12.50
C MET A 16 -18.12 -4.80 -12.29
N SER A 17 -19.37 -4.33 -12.15
CA SER A 17 -20.52 -5.22 -11.97
C SER A 17 -20.77 -6.08 -13.22
N ARG A 18 -20.56 -5.51 -14.41
CA ARG A 18 -20.62 -6.26 -15.67
C ARG A 18 -19.47 -7.27 -15.81
N VAL A 19 -18.27 -6.91 -15.36
CA VAL A 19 -17.10 -7.83 -15.38
C VAL A 19 -17.33 -9.00 -14.44
N ASP A 20 -17.79 -8.74 -13.22
CA ASP A 20 -18.03 -9.77 -12.20
C ASP A 20 -19.17 -10.73 -12.58
N ALA A 21 -20.15 -10.27 -13.35
CA ALA A 21 -21.26 -11.10 -13.84
C ALA A 21 -20.89 -12.01 -15.02
N HIS A 22 -19.71 -11.86 -15.61
CA HIS A 22 -19.31 -12.62 -16.80
C HIS A 22 -18.82 -14.03 -16.44
N THR A 23 -19.46 -15.05 -17.02
CA THR A 23 -19.04 -16.45 -16.90
C THR A 23 -18.05 -16.81 -18.01
N LEU A 24 -16.87 -17.30 -17.61
CA LEU A 24 -15.80 -17.71 -18.52
C LEU A 24 -16.24 -18.88 -19.42
N GLN A 25 -15.98 -18.76 -20.72
CA GLN A 25 -16.27 -19.75 -21.76
C GLN A 25 -14.98 -20.23 -22.43
N ALA A 26 -15.00 -21.41 -23.05
CA ALA A 26 -13.82 -21.97 -23.72
C ALA A 26 -13.29 -21.08 -24.86
N GLN A 27 -14.18 -20.35 -25.55
CA GLN A 27 -13.80 -19.43 -26.62
C GLN A 27 -12.93 -18.26 -26.13
N ASP A 28 -13.04 -17.88 -24.85
CA ASP A 28 -12.29 -16.76 -24.27
C ASP A 28 -10.79 -17.07 -24.16
N TYR A 29 -10.41 -18.35 -24.29
CA TYR A 29 -9.05 -18.83 -24.18
C TYR A 29 -8.40 -19.13 -25.54
N LYS A 30 -9.14 -19.03 -26.65
CA LYS A 30 -8.66 -19.47 -27.98
C LYS A 30 -7.38 -18.76 -28.43
N ASP A 31 -7.23 -17.49 -28.03
CA ASP A 31 -6.11 -16.64 -28.44
C ASP A 31 -4.98 -16.61 -27.40
N LEU A 32 -5.10 -17.34 -26.29
CA LEU A 32 -4.07 -17.38 -25.25
C LEU A 32 -2.90 -18.29 -25.69
N PRO A 33 -1.65 -17.88 -25.46
CA PRO A 33 -0.50 -18.74 -25.71
C PRO A 33 -0.46 -19.90 -24.71
N GLU A 34 0.01 -21.06 -25.18
CA GLU A 34 0.27 -22.22 -24.32
C GLU A 34 1.37 -21.90 -23.30
N LEU A 35 1.19 -22.38 -22.06
CA LEU A 35 2.18 -22.19 -21.00
C LEU A 35 3.30 -23.23 -21.14
N THR A 36 4.46 -22.82 -21.69
CA THR A 36 5.61 -23.72 -21.89
C THR A 36 6.48 -23.87 -20.64
N GLU A 37 7.25 -24.96 -20.57
CA GLU A 37 8.21 -25.21 -19.49
C GLU A 37 9.29 -24.12 -19.41
N GLU A 38 9.75 -23.61 -20.56
CA GLU A 38 10.71 -22.50 -20.64
C GLU A 38 10.14 -21.20 -20.03
N MET A 39 8.84 -20.93 -20.26
CA MET A 39 8.14 -19.79 -19.67
C MET A 39 8.03 -19.93 -18.15
N LEU A 40 7.81 -21.15 -17.66
CA LEU A 40 7.78 -21.44 -16.22
C LEU A 40 9.17 -21.30 -15.60
N ALA A 41 10.20 -21.83 -16.26
CA ALA A 41 11.58 -21.80 -15.79
C ALA A 41 12.15 -20.38 -15.65
N ARG A 42 11.74 -19.45 -16.53
CA ARG A 42 12.11 -18.03 -16.41
C ARG A 42 11.23 -17.21 -15.46
N ALA A 43 10.12 -17.77 -14.98
CA ALA A 43 9.15 -17.03 -14.18
C ALA A 43 9.77 -16.68 -12.82
N LYS A 44 9.73 -15.39 -12.46
CA LYS A 44 10.19 -14.92 -11.15
C LYS A 44 8.98 -14.55 -10.29
N VAL A 45 8.82 -15.23 -9.16
CA VAL A 45 7.84 -14.83 -8.15
C VAL A 45 8.36 -13.58 -7.44
N ASN A 46 7.94 -12.42 -7.94
CA ASN A 46 8.08 -11.18 -7.18
C ASN A 46 6.98 -11.18 -6.14
N LYS A 47 7.36 -11.12 -4.86
CA LYS A 47 6.43 -10.89 -3.76
C LYS A 47 5.88 -9.47 -3.93
N GLY A 48 4.85 -9.32 -4.75
CA GLY A 48 4.21 -8.05 -5.04
C GLY A 48 3.88 -7.32 -3.74
N GLY A 49 3.96 -5.99 -3.76
CA GLY A 49 3.73 -5.19 -2.58
C GLY A 49 4.45 -3.85 -2.62
N ARG A 50 4.19 -3.01 -1.62
CA ARG A 50 4.93 -1.76 -1.45
C ARG A 50 6.39 -2.09 -1.10
N PRO A 51 7.38 -1.44 -1.73
CA PRO A 51 8.76 -1.54 -1.29
C PRO A 51 8.88 -1.27 0.22
N LEU A 52 9.71 -2.05 0.90
CA LEU A 52 9.96 -1.86 2.32
C LEU A 52 10.54 -0.45 2.54
N SER A 53 9.99 0.29 3.51
CA SER A 53 10.57 1.58 3.90
C SER A 53 11.98 1.35 4.43
N ALA A 54 12.95 2.20 4.04
CA ALA A 54 14.31 2.14 4.57
C ALA A 54 14.36 2.31 6.10
N ASN A 55 13.41 3.06 6.67
CA ASN A 55 13.25 3.22 8.10
C ASN A 55 11.77 3.04 8.49
N PRO A 56 11.31 1.81 8.77
CA PRO A 56 9.95 1.56 9.21
C PRO A 56 9.77 1.96 10.67
N ARG A 57 8.64 2.58 11.02
CA ARG A 57 8.26 2.82 12.41
C ARG A 57 8.15 1.47 13.14
N LYS A 58 8.83 1.34 14.28
CA LYS A 58 8.75 0.14 15.13
C LYS A 58 7.72 0.36 16.22
N LEU A 59 6.82 -0.59 16.41
CA LEU A 59 5.92 -0.61 17.55
C LEU A 59 6.73 -1.01 18.79
N ILE A 60 6.85 -0.11 19.74
CA ILE A 60 7.55 -0.34 21.01
C ILE A 60 6.61 -0.02 22.18
N SER A 61 6.84 -0.69 23.32
CA SER A 61 6.20 -0.32 24.58
C SER A 61 7.09 0.70 25.30
N LEU A 62 6.66 1.96 25.33
CA LEU A 62 7.36 3.06 26.00
C LEU A 62 6.50 3.61 27.13
N ARG A 63 7.08 3.78 28.31
CA ARG A 63 6.41 4.43 29.44
C ARG A 63 6.76 5.91 29.46
N LEU A 64 5.74 6.75 29.44
CA LEU A 64 5.85 8.20 29.54
C LEU A 64 5.02 8.66 30.74
N PRO A 65 5.41 9.76 31.42
CA PRO A 65 4.57 10.40 32.42
C PRO A 65 3.18 10.76 31.85
N ALA A 66 2.13 10.61 32.67
CA ALA A 66 0.75 10.79 32.21
C ALA A 66 0.49 12.22 31.70
N ASP A 67 1.07 13.22 32.36
CA ASP A 67 0.96 14.63 31.99
C ASP A 67 1.56 14.92 30.61
N VAL A 68 2.64 14.24 30.22
CA VAL A 68 3.22 14.33 28.87
C VAL A 68 2.24 13.78 27.83
N ILE A 69 1.64 12.63 28.09
CA ILE A 69 0.68 12.00 27.17
C ILE A 69 -0.54 12.90 26.96
N GLU A 70 -1.09 13.46 28.04
CA GLU A 70 -2.26 14.33 27.96
C GLU A 70 -1.97 15.63 27.21
N ARG A 71 -0.79 16.25 27.42
CA ARG A 71 -0.36 17.41 26.63
C ARG A 71 -0.29 17.10 25.13
N TRP A 72 0.22 15.93 24.76
CA TRP A 72 0.28 15.54 23.36
C TRP A 72 -1.11 15.21 22.79
N LYS A 73 -1.95 14.46 23.51
CA LYS A 73 -3.33 14.18 23.08
C LYS A 73 -4.14 15.46 22.84
N ALA A 74 -3.95 16.49 23.67
CA ALA A 74 -4.59 17.80 23.51
C ALA A 74 -4.24 18.49 22.18
N THR A 75 -3.15 18.11 21.51
CA THR A 75 -2.82 18.60 20.16
C THR A 75 -3.76 18.05 19.07
N GLY A 76 -4.64 17.11 19.39
CA GLY A 76 -5.64 16.54 18.49
C GLY A 76 -5.15 15.32 17.71
N ALA A 77 -5.90 14.95 16.66
CA ALA A 77 -5.59 13.79 15.82
C ALA A 77 -4.16 13.87 15.26
N GLY A 78 -3.48 12.71 15.20
CA GLY A 78 -2.10 12.62 14.72
C GLY A 78 -1.03 13.03 15.74
N TRP A 79 -1.37 13.21 17.02
CA TRP A 79 -0.40 13.60 18.05
C TRP A 79 0.80 12.64 18.18
N GLN A 80 0.58 11.32 18.00
CA GLN A 80 1.67 10.33 18.01
C GLN A 80 2.65 10.53 16.86
N THR A 81 2.16 10.92 15.68
CA THR A 81 3.00 11.24 14.53
C THR A 81 3.84 12.47 14.81
N ARG A 82 3.21 13.56 15.28
CA ARG A 82 3.93 14.78 15.68
C ARG A 82 4.96 14.53 16.78
N MET A 83 4.63 13.71 17.76
CA MET A 83 5.57 13.31 18.81
C MET A 83 6.78 12.56 18.25
N ALA A 84 6.54 11.56 17.38
CA ALA A 84 7.62 10.81 16.74
C ALA A 84 8.51 11.69 15.86
N ASP A 85 7.91 12.64 15.12
CA ASP A 85 8.65 13.58 14.28
C ASP A 85 9.46 14.56 15.13
N ARG A 86 8.99 14.93 16.33
CA ARG A 86 9.78 15.74 17.26
C ARG A 86 10.95 14.97 17.83
N LEU A 87 10.75 13.70 18.18
CA LEU A 87 11.78 12.81 18.72
C LEU A 87 12.87 12.46 17.69
N SER A 88 12.59 12.53 16.39
CA SER A 88 13.58 12.25 15.34
C SER A 88 14.52 13.41 15.03
N GLN A 89 14.22 14.61 15.54
CA GLN A 89 15.03 15.82 15.38
C GLN A 89 15.95 16.09 16.58
N VAL A 90 15.86 15.27 17.63
CA VAL A 90 16.73 15.31 18.81
C VAL A 90 17.94 14.42 18.56
#